data_AF-A0A9P9WNH9-F1
#
_entry.id   AF-A0A9P9WNH9-F1
#
_cell.length_a   1.000
_cell.length_b   1.000
_cell.length_c   1.000
_cell.angle_alpha   90.00
_cell.angle_beta   90.00
_cell.angle_gamma   90.00
#
_symmetry.space_group_name_H-M   'P 1'
#
loop_
_entity.id
_entity.type
_entity.pdbx_description
1 polymer ?
#
loop_
_entity_poly.entity_id
_entity_poly.type
_entity_poly.pdbx_seq_one_letter_code
_entity_poly.pdbx_strand_id
1 'polypeptide(L)'
;MRTGTQERFIRAMAHYCHGALVQVEDCSKKRRLSPEQVLERRQLSAGVGPIYPLIEYAHELHIPDYVFKHPVIQEIEQLGTDFVLISNDILSYMKEEAELVPHNMVAAARLSGHGPQEAFDYVGNMLSSRYKRWEVALEHLPRWGVAVDGQVEAYIQGVANIAKANLNWR
;
A
#
# COMPACT_ATOMS: atom_id res chain seq x y z
N MET A 1 30.07 2.29 1.28
CA MET A 1 28.86 2.73 2.03
C MET A 1 27.64 2.26 1.24
N ARG A 2 26.55 1.86 1.89
CA ARG A 2 25.30 1.50 1.20
C ARG A 2 24.68 2.79 0.65
N THR A 3 24.03 2.73 -0.51
CA THR A 3 23.28 3.89 -1.05
C THR A 3 21.98 4.08 -0.28
N GLY A 4 21.40 5.28 -0.31
CA GLY A 4 20.11 5.56 0.37
C GLY A 4 19.00 4.60 -0.06
N THR A 5 18.96 4.22 -1.34
CA THR A 5 18.02 3.23 -1.90
C THR A 5 18.20 1.83 -1.28
N GLN A 6 19.45 1.37 -1.12
CA GLN A 6 19.74 0.07 -0.47
C GLN A 6 19.27 0.05 0.99
N GLU A 7 19.48 1.16 1.72
CA GLU A 7 19.02 1.28 3.10
C GLU A 7 17.49 1.31 3.21
N ARG A 8 16.81 2.01 2.31
CA ARG A 8 15.34 2.00 2.21
C ARG A 8 14.81 0.61 1.90
N PHE A 9 15.40 -0.11 0.96
CA PHE A 9 15.01 -1.49 0.63
C PHE A 9 15.17 -2.44 1.82
N ILE A 10 16.33 -2.40 2.49
CA ILE A 10 16.59 -3.22 3.69
C ILE A 10 15.55 -2.92 4.78
N ARG A 11 15.25 -1.65 5.03
CA ARG A 11 14.24 -1.25 6.02
C ARG A 11 12.84 -1.73 5.63
N ALA A 12 12.44 -1.55 4.38
CA ALA A 12 11.14 -2.00 3.89
C ALA A 12 10.99 -3.53 3.98
N MET A 13 12.05 -4.29 3.66
CA MET A 13 12.07 -5.74 3.82
C MET A 13 11.99 -6.16 5.29
N ALA A 14 12.68 -5.46 6.20
CA ALA A 14 12.58 -5.74 7.63
C ALA A 14 11.16 -5.50 8.16
N HIS A 15 10.52 -4.40 7.76
CA HIS A 15 9.11 -4.14 8.08
C HIS A 15 8.19 -5.22 7.51
N TYR A 16 8.43 -5.66 6.28
CA TYR A 16 7.68 -6.75 5.65
C TYR A 16 7.78 -8.06 6.43
N CYS A 17 8.99 -8.50 6.76
CA CYS A 17 9.21 -9.70 7.55
C CYS A 17 8.52 -9.61 8.92
N HIS A 18 8.59 -8.44 9.58
CA HIS A 18 7.91 -8.23 10.85
C HIS A 18 6.38 -8.28 10.70
N GLY A 19 5.82 -7.58 9.71
CA GLY A 19 4.38 -7.58 9.42
C GLY A 19 3.85 -8.97 9.11
N ALA A 20 4.59 -9.76 8.34
CA ALA A 20 4.24 -11.15 8.03
C ALA A 20 4.17 -12.02 9.31
N LEU A 21 5.10 -11.84 10.26
CA LEU A 21 5.05 -12.54 11.54
C LEU A 21 3.82 -12.14 12.38
N VAL A 22 3.47 -10.85 12.41
CA VAL A 22 2.26 -10.38 13.10
C VAL A 22 1.00 -10.98 12.48
N GLN A 23 0.93 -11.05 11.15
CA GLN A 23 -0.20 -11.69 10.46
C GLN A 23 -0.31 -13.18 10.82
N VAL A 24 0.80 -13.92 10.87
CA VAL A 24 0.82 -15.33 11.31
C VAL A 24 0.33 -15.47 12.76
N GLU A 25 0.68 -14.55 13.64
CA GLU A 25 0.18 -14.55 15.02
C GLU A 25 -1.33 -14.29 15.08
N ASP A 26 -1.84 -13.33 14.30
CA ASP A 26 -3.26 -13.03 14.20
C ASP A 26 -4.06 -14.24 13.66
N CYS A 27 -3.54 -14.96 12.65
CA CYS A 27 -4.08 -16.25 12.18
C CYS A 27 -4.18 -17.26 13.32
N SER A 28 -3.04 -17.48 14.00
CA SER A 28 -2.91 -18.52 15.03
C SER A 28 -3.89 -18.30 16.18
N LYS A 29 -4.12 -17.04 16.55
CA LYS A 29 -5.05 -16.63 17.61
C LYS A 29 -6.50 -16.47 17.12
N LYS A 30 -6.78 -16.70 15.82
CA LYS A 30 -8.10 -16.49 15.19
C LYS A 30 -8.68 -15.11 15.50
N ARG A 31 -7.84 -14.07 15.49
CA ARG A 31 -8.27 -12.72 15.80
C ARG A 31 -9.22 -12.21 14.72
N ARG A 32 -10.32 -11.60 15.15
CA ARG A 32 -11.27 -10.92 14.26
C ARG A 32 -10.88 -9.45 14.19
N LEU A 33 -10.47 -9.02 13.01
CA LEU A 33 -10.05 -7.64 12.73
C LEU A 33 -11.18 -6.92 12.00
N SER A 34 -11.34 -5.62 12.25
CA SER A 34 -12.16 -4.76 11.39
C SER A 34 -11.48 -4.57 10.01
N PRO A 35 -12.20 -4.11 8.98
CA PRO A 35 -11.59 -3.81 7.69
C PRO A 35 -10.38 -2.86 7.78
N GLU A 36 -10.43 -1.85 8.65
CA GLU A 36 -9.32 -0.91 8.90
C GLU A 36 -8.13 -1.62 9.50
N GLN A 37 -8.37 -2.47 10.49
CA GLN A 37 -7.31 -3.24 11.13
C GLN A 37 -6.68 -4.25 10.17
N VAL A 38 -7.48 -4.86 9.27
CA VAL A 38 -6.95 -5.70 8.19
C VAL A 38 -6.04 -4.88 7.29
N LEU A 39 -6.46 -3.69 6.86
CA LEU A 39 -5.64 -2.79 6.05
C LEU A 39 -4.32 -2.44 6.75
N GLU A 40 -4.37 -1.99 8.01
CA GLU A 40 -3.17 -1.65 8.80
C GLU A 40 -2.19 -2.83 8.91
N ARG A 41 -2.68 -4.05 9.12
CA ARG A 41 -1.82 -5.24 9.14
C ARG A 41 -1.19 -5.49 7.77
N ARG A 42 -1.99 -5.40 6.71
CA ARG A 42 -1.56 -5.69 5.34
C ARG A 42 -0.61 -4.65 4.77
N GLN A 43 -0.70 -3.39 5.19
CA GLN A 43 0.27 -2.35 4.82
C GLN A 43 1.71 -2.78 5.17
N LEU A 44 1.87 -3.56 6.25
CA LEU A 44 3.17 -4.12 6.63
C LEU A 44 3.42 -5.51 6.03
N SER A 45 2.40 -6.36 5.89
CA SER A 45 2.61 -7.77 5.53
C SER A 45 2.45 -8.13 4.05
N ALA A 46 2.03 -7.22 3.17
CA ALA A 46 1.71 -7.54 1.78
C ALA A 46 2.88 -7.37 0.80
N GLY A 47 4.04 -6.89 1.25
CA GLY A 47 5.24 -6.80 0.43
C GLY A 47 5.22 -5.69 -0.63
N VAL A 48 4.27 -4.74 -0.58
CA VAL A 48 4.24 -3.58 -1.49
C VAL A 48 5.36 -2.59 -1.16
N GLY A 49 5.60 -2.31 0.12
CA GLY A 49 6.63 -1.36 0.57
C GLY A 49 8.04 -1.64 0.01
N PRO A 50 8.52 -2.91 0.00
CA PRO A 50 9.78 -3.27 -0.67
C PRO A 50 9.87 -2.95 -2.16
N ILE A 51 8.75 -2.76 -2.87
CA ILE A 51 8.74 -2.44 -4.30
C ILE A 51 9.12 -0.96 -4.53
N TYR A 52 8.85 -0.06 -3.58
CA TYR A 52 9.08 1.37 -3.80
C TYR A 52 10.55 1.75 -3.99
N PRO A 53 11.52 1.26 -3.19
CA PRO A 53 12.94 1.51 -3.48
C PRO A 53 13.38 0.89 -4.82
N LEU A 54 12.66 -0.11 -5.35
CA LEU A 54 12.94 -0.66 -6.67
C LEU A 54 12.50 0.26 -7.80
N ILE A 55 11.57 1.20 -7.58
CA ILE A 55 11.26 2.26 -8.54
C ILE A 55 12.51 3.11 -8.76
N GLU A 56 13.17 3.53 -7.67
CA GLU A 56 14.39 4.33 -7.77
C GLU A 56 15.47 3.59 -8.56
N TYR A 57 15.65 2.29 -8.26
CA TYR A 57 16.61 1.45 -8.95
C TYR A 57 16.27 1.30 -10.45
N ALA A 58 15.02 0.95 -10.77
CA ALA A 58 14.60 0.66 -12.14
C ALA A 58 14.59 1.89 -13.05
N HIS A 59 14.37 3.08 -12.48
CA HIS A 59 14.36 4.35 -13.20
C HIS A 59 15.65 5.16 -13.03
N GLU A 60 16.69 4.58 -12.40
CA GLU A 60 17.97 5.24 -12.11
C GLU A 60 17.81 6.61 -11.40
N LEU A 61 16.86 6.69 -10.47
CA LEU A 61 16.56 7.91 -9.72
C LEU A 61 17.57 8.10 -8.59
N HIS A 62 18.06 9.32 -8.46
CA HIS A 62 19.01 9.77 -7.44
C HIS A 62 18.35 10.83 -6.55
N ILE A 63 17.21 10.47 -5.96
CA ILE A 63 16.43 11.36 -5.11
C ILE A 63 17.08 11.47 -3.73
N PRO A 64 17.32 12.70 -3.21
CA PRO A 64 17.90 12.87 -1.88
C PRO A 64 17.03 12.31 -0.75
N ASP A 65 17.66 11.74 0.27
CA ASP A 65 16.96 11.10 1.41
C ASP A 65 15.98 12.01 2.15
N TYR A 66 16.20 13.32 2.17
CA TYR A 66 15.30 14.27 2.83
C TYR A 66 13.94 14.35 2.14
N VAL A 67 13.85 14.03 0.83
CA VAL A 67 12.60 14.00 0.08
C VAL A 67 11.71 12.86 0.58
N PHE A 68 12.27 11.66 0.77
CA PHE A 68 11.55 10.50 1.32
C PHE A 68 11.17 10.65 2.80
N LYS A 69 11.78 11.62 3.50
CA LYS A 69 11.38 12.00 4.87
C LYS A 69 10.26 13.03 4.88
N HIS A 70 9.90 13.60 3.71
CA HIS A 70 8.83 14.57 3.63
C HIS A 70 7.46 13.89 3.79
N PRO A 71 6.56 14.41 4.65
CA PRO A 71 5.27 13.77 4.93
C PRO A 71 4.42 13.50 3.67
N VAL A 72 4.44 14.41 2.69
CA VAL A 72 3.68 14.25 1.44
C VAL A 72 4.15 13.03 0.63
N ILE A 73 5.47 12.74 0.60
CA ILE A 73 5.99 11.58 -0.12
C ILE A 73 5.62 10.28 0.61
N GLN A 74 5.66 10.30 1.95
CA GLN A 74 5.22 9.17 2.77
C GLN A 74 3.71 8.90 2.63
N GLU A 75 2.90 9.96 2.57
CA GLU A 75 1.47 9.86 2.29
C GLU A 75 1.21 9.25 0.90
N ILE A 76 1.96 9.66 -0.12
CA ILE A 76 1.86 9.10 -1.48
C ILE A 76 2.21 7.59 -1.49
N GLU A 77 3.30 7.18 -0.84
CA GLU A 77 3.67 5.76 -0.72
C GLU A 77 2.62 4.96 0.05
N GLN A 78 2.07 5.54 1.11
CA GLN A 78 1.01 4.90 1.90
C GLN A 78 -0.27 4.72 1.07
N LEU A 79 -0.69 5.76 0.35
CA LEU A 79 -1.87 5.73 -0.51
C LEU A 79 -1.68 4.77 -1.70
N GLY A 80 -0.49 4.74 -2.30
CA GLY A 80 -0.14 3.74 -3.32
C GLY A 80 -0.30 2.31 -2.80
N THR A 81 0.09 2.09 -1.54
CA THR A 81 -0.04 0.78 -0.89
C THR A 81 -1.51 0.45 -0.67
N ASP A 82 -2.27 1.39 -0.13
CA ASP A 82 -3.71 1.24 0.08
C ASP A 82 -4.45 0.93 -1.23
N PHE A 83 -4.10 1.58 -2.34
CA PHE A 83 -4.70 1.29 -3.65
C PHE A 83 -4.50 -0.16 -4.06
N VAL A 84 -3.28 -0.69 -3.92
CA VAL A 84 -2.97 -2.09 -4.22
C VAL A 84 -3.78 -3.02 -3.32
N LEU A 85 -3.76 -2.79 -2.00
CA LEU A 85 -4.38 -3.70 -1.03
C LEU A 85 -5.90 -3.72 -1.10
N ILE A 86 -6.51 -2.55 -1.17
CA ILE A 86 -7.97 -2.43 -1.21
C ILE A 86 -8.51 -2.98 -2.51
N SER A 87 -7.88 -2.66 -3.64
CA SER A 87 -8.29 -3.20 -4.93
C SER A 87 -8.10 -4.71 -4.99
N ASN A 88 -6.97 -5.21 -4.47
CA ASN A 88 -6.71 -6.64 -4.40
C ASN A 88 -7.80 -7.36 -3.62
N ASP A 89 -8.18 -6.90 -2.42
CA ASP A 89 -9.21 -7.56 -1.61
C ASP A 89 -10.59 -7.56 -2.25
N ILE A 90 -10.95 -6.48 -2.94
CA ILE A 90 -12.22 -6.41 -3.70
C ILE A 90 -12.20 -7.47 -4.81
N LEU A 91 -11.11 -7.55 -5.57
CA LEU A 91 -11.00 -8.44 -6.74
C LEU A 91 -10.78 -9.92 -6.35
N SER A 92 -10.10 -10.18 -5.23
CA SER A 92 -9.75 -11.52 -4.78
C SER A 92 -10.80 -12.15 -3.85
N TYR A 93 -11.77 -11.37 -3.33
CA TYR A 93 -12.72 -11.81 -2.30
C TYR A 93 -13.36 -13.18 -2.60
N MET A 94 -13.91 -13.38 -3.80
CA MET A 94 -14.60 -14.63 -4.14
C MET A 94 -13.68 -15.86 -4.07
N LYS A 95 -12.43 -15.71 -4.51
CA LYS A 95 -11.42 -16.75 -4.43
C LYS A 95 -11.03 -16.99 -2.98
N GLU A 96 -10.72 -15.92 -2.25
CA GLU A 96 -10.25 -15.99 -0.87
C GLU A 96 -11.31 -16.52 0.10
N GLU A 97 -12.58 -16.21 -0.13
CA GLU A 97 -13.70 -16.78 0.63
C GLU A 97 -13.81 -18.29 0.40
N ALA A 98 -13.65 -18.77 -0.83
CA ALA A 98 -13.63 -20.20 -1.15
C ALA A 98 -12.42 -20.94 -0.54
N GLU A 99 -11.29 -20.25 -0.42
CA GLU A 99 -10.06 -20.75 0.21
C GLU A 99 -10.02 -20.57 1.74
N LEU A 100 -11.07 -19.97 2.33
CA LEU A 100 -11.18 -19.66 3.76
C LEU A 100 -10.03 -18.77 4.28
N VAL A 101 -9.56 -17.85 3.44
CA VAL A 101 -8.52 -16.87 3.80
C VAL A 101 -9.14 -15.78 4.69
N PRO A 102 -8.65 -15.61 5.94
CA PRO A 102 -9.29 -14.71 6.89
C PRO A 102 -8.85 -13.24 6.76
N HIS A 103 -7.88 -12.93 5.90
CA HIS A 103 -7.23 -11.60 5.81
C HIS A 103 -7.69 -10.80 4.59
N ASN A 104 -8.99 -10.56 4.51
CA ASN A 104 -9.60 -9.77 3.45
C ASN A 104 -10.55 -8.74 4.07
N MET A 105 -10.47 -7.48 3.63
CA MET A 105 -11.30 -6.39 4.14
C MET A 105 -12.81 -6.60 3.92
N VAL A 106 -13.20 -7.15 2.77
CA VAL A 106 -14.61 -7.48 2.50
C VAL A 106 -15.06 -8.62 3.41
N ALA A 107 -14.24 -9.67 3.56
CA ALA A 107 -14.55 -10.76 4.50
C ALA A 107 -14.67 -10.27 5.95
N ALA A 108 -13.78 -9.36 6.38
CA ALA A 108 -13.87 -8.73 7.69
C ALA A 108 -15.18 -7.96 7.88
N ALA A 109 -15.59 -7.15 6.89
CA ALA A 109 -16.86 -6.41 6.96
C ALA A 109 -18.08 -7.35 7.04
N ARG A 110 -18.07 -8.46 6.28
CA ARG A 110 -19.10 -9.51 6.32
C ARG A 110 -19.18 -10.17 7.70
N LEU A 111 -18.02 -10.51 8.28
CA LEU A 111 -17.94 -11.09 9.62
C LEU A 111 -18.38 -10.12 10.73
N SER A 112 -18.32 -8.81 10.48
CA SER A 112 -18.87 -7.77 11.34
C SER A 112 -20.38 -7.55 11.18
N GLY A 113 -21.05 -8.30 10.29
CA GLY A 113 -22.51 -8.31 10.14
C GLY A 113 -23.05 -7.60 8.90
N HIS A 114 -22.19 -7.07 8.02
CA HIS A 114 -22.65 -6.42 6.78
C HIS A 114 -23.20 -7.46 5.78
N GLY A 115 -24.25 -7.07 5.05
CA GLY A 115 -24.68 -7.77 3.85
C GLY A 115 -23.58 -7.80 2.77
N PRO A 116 -23.69 -8.64 1.73
CA PRO A 116 -22.67 -8.72 0.69
C PRO A 116 -22.41 -7.36 0.03
N GLN A 117 -23.46 -6.71 -0.46
CA GLN A 117 -23.35 -5.39 -1.10
C GLN A 117 -22.80 -4.33 -0.14
N GLU A 118 -23.30 -4.29 1.09
CA GLU A 118 -22.84 -3.34 2.10
C GLU A 118 -21.34 -3.48 2.42
N ALA A 119 -20.82 -4.72 2.46
CA ALA A 119 -19.39 -4.96 2.66
C ALA A 119 -18.55 -4.44 1.49
N PHE A 120 -18.99 -4.68 0.25
CA PHE A 120 -18.32 -4.13 -0.94
C PHE A 120 -18.40 -2.61 -1.00
N ASP A 121 -19.56 -2.02 -0.66
CA ASP A 121 -19.73 -0.56 -0.61
C ASP A 121 -18.83 0.06 0.47
N TYR A 122 -18.71 -0.59 1.63
CA TYR A 122 -17.84 -0.16 2.72
C TYR A 122 -16.37 -0.08 2.27
N VAL A 123 -15.85 -1.18 1.70
CA VAL A 123 -14.45 -1.25 1.23
C VAL A 123 -14.24 -0.38 -0.02
N GLY A 124 -15.25 -0.24 -0.89
CA GLY A 124 -15.24 0.68 -2.03
C GLY A 124 -15.20 2.16 -1.60
N ASN A 125 -15.90 2.51 -0.51
CA ASN A 125 -15.82 3.84 0.09
C ASN A 125 -14.44 4.10 0.71
N MET A 126 -13.82 3.08 1.32
CA MET A 126 -12.42 3.15 1.75
C MET A 126 -11.50 3.47 0.57
N LEU A 127 -11.65 2.79 -0.58
CA LEU A 127 -10.85 3.06 -1.77
C LEU A 127 -11.07 4.49 -2.29
N SER A 128 -12.34 4.90 -2.38
CA SER A 128 -12.75 6.23 -2.87
C SER A 128 -12.17 7.36 -2.02
N SER A 129 -12.06 7.16 -0.69
CA SER A 129 -11.45 8.17 0.19
C SER A 129 -9.94 8.31 -0.02
N ARG A 130 -9.24 7.25 -0.43
CA ARG A 130 -7.80 7.32 -0.77
C ARG A 130 -7.55 8.08 -2.06
N TYR A 131 -8.43 7.96 -3.05
CA TYR A 131 -8.32 8.78 -4.27
C TYR A 131 -8.40 10.28 -3.95
N LYS A 132 -9.34 10.69 -3.09
CA LYS A 132 -9.44 12.09 -2.65
C LYS A 132 -8.18 12.56 -1.90
N ARG A 133 -7.64 11.73 -1.01
CA ARG A 133 -6.38 12.03 -0.29
C ARG A 133 -5.18 12.13 -1.24
N TRP A 134 -5.14 11.29 -2.27
CA TRP A 134 -4.09 11.32 -3.28
C TRP A 134 -4.10 12.63 -4.07
N GLU A 135 -5.27 13.08 -4.52
CA GLU A 135 -5.42 14.38 -5.19
C GLU A 135 -4.90 15.51 -4.30
N VAL A 136 -5.31 15.55 -3.02
CA VAL A 136 -4.83 16.54 -2.06
C VAL A 136 -3.31 16.44 -1.84
N ALA A 137 -2.74 15.23 -1.75
CA ALA A 137 -1.30 15.05 -1.58
C ALA A 137 -0.51 15.60 -2.78
N LEU A 138 -1.00 15.38 -4.01
CA LEU A 138 -0.39 15.93 -5.21
C LEU A 138 -0.43 17.47 -5.26
N GLU A 139 -1.54 18.08 -4.84
CA GLU A 139 -1.67 19.54 -4.76
C GLU A 139 -0.69 20.18 -3.76
N HIS A 140 -0.30 19.44 -2.73
CA HIS A 140 0.60 19.91 -1.68
C HIS A 140 2.05 19.45 -1.88
N LEU A 141 2.41 19.00 -3.09
CA LEU A 141 3.79 18.62 -3.40
C LEU A 141 4.76 19.81 -3.22
N PRO A 142 5.78 19.68 -2.37
CA PRO A 142 6.85 20.67 -2.28
C PRO A 142 7.65 20.77 -3.58
N ARG A 143 8.39 21.87 -3.71
CA ARG A 143 9.42 22.02 -4.73
C ARG A 143 10.79 21.94 -4.08
N TRP A 144 11.62 21.04 -4.58
CA TRP A 144 13.01 20.82 -4.16
C TRP A 144 14.01 21.32 -5.21
N GLY A 145 13.52 21.81 -6.34
CA GLY A 145 14.30 22.38 -7.43
C GLY A 145 14.26 21.48 -8.65
N VAL A 146 14.39 22.08 -9.84
CA VAL A 146 14.12 21.44 -11.15
C VAL A 146 14.79 20.07 -11.31
N ALA A 147 16.02 19.90 -10.84
CA ALA A 147 16.77 18.65 -10.94
C ALA A 147 16.19 17.51 -10.08
N VAL A 148 15.59 17.82 -8.93
CA VAL A 148 14.97 16.85 -8.02
C VAL A 148 13.50 16.65 -8.38
N ASP A 149 12.79 17.74 -8.70
CA ASP A 149 11.35 17.73 -8.95
C ASP A 149 10.97 16.76 -10.09
N GLY A 150 11.72 16.72 -11.19
CA GLY A 150 11.46 15.78 -12.29
C GLY A 150 11.67 14.30 -11.90
N GLN A 151 12.61 14.01 -10.99
CA GLN A 151 12.82 12.66 -10.50
C GLN A 151 11.72 12.24 -9.53
N VAL A 152 11.25 13.18 -8.69
CA VAL A 152 10.11 12.95 -7.80
C VAL A 152 8.83 12.69 -8.58
N GLU A 153 8.59 13.44 -9.65
CA GLU A 153 7.45 13.19 -10.55
C GLU A 153 7.52 11.78 -11.16
N ALA A 154 8.69 11.38 -11.68
CA ALA A 154 8.91 10.02 -12.18
C ALA A 154 8.68 8.94 -11.09
N TYR A 155 9.12 9.20 -9.87
CA TYR A 155 8.91 8.31 -8.73
C TYR A 155 7.42 8.15 -8.39
N ILE A 156 6.68 9.25 -8.28
CA ILE A 156 5.22 9.26 -7.99
C ILE A 156 4.46 8.54 -9.12
N GLN A 157 4.86 8.75 -10.38
CA GLN A 157 4.31 8.02 -11.50
C GLN A 157 4.59 6.51 -11.39
N GLY A 158 5.77 6.12 -10.92
CA GLY A 158 6.11 4.75 -10.57
C GLY A 158 5.18 4.15 -9.51
N VAL A 159 4.91 4.87 -8.43
CA VAL A 159 3.96 4.46 -7.38
C VAL A 159 2.55 4.24 -7.97
N ALA A 160 2.07 5.17 -8.78
CA ALA A 160 0.78 5.03 -9.47
C ALA A 160 0.77 3.85 -10.46
N ASN A 161 1.89 3.57 -11.12
CA ASN A 161 2.02 2.44 -12.04
C ASN A 161 1.97 1.10 -11.32
N ILE A 162 2.49 0.99 -10.09
CA ILE A 162 2.37 -0.24 -9.29
C ILE A 162 0.89 -0.55 -9.02
N ALA A 163 0.10 0.44 -8.60
CA ALA A 163 -1.34 0.27 -8.37
C ALA A 163 -2.06 -0.15 -9.67
N LYS A 164 -1.76 0.51 -10.79
CA LYS A 164 -2.32 0.14 -12.10
C LYS A 164 -1.90 -1.27 -12.54
N ALA A 165 -0.65 -1.65 -12.31
CA ALA A 165 -0.15 -2.97 -12.66
C ALA A 165 -0.89 -4.05 -11.86
N ASN A 166 -1.10 -3.84 -10.55
CA ASN A 166 -1.88 -4.77 -9.72
C ASN A 166 -3.31 -4.98 -10.26
N LEU A 167 -3.99 -3.90 -10.68
CA LEU A 167 -5.34 -3.98 -11.27
C LEU A 167 -5.40 -4.75 -12.60
N ASN A 168 -4.31 -4.73 -13.38
CA ASN A 168 -4.26 -5.33 -14.70
C ASN A 168 -3.53 -6.67 -14.75
N TRP A 169 -2.99 -7.13 -13.61
CA TRP A 169 -2.29 -8.39 -13.49
C TRP A 169 -3.30 -9.55 -13.59
N ARG A 170 -2.99 -10.53 -14.45
CA ARG A 170 -3.83 -11.70 -14.73
C ARG A 170 -3.09 -12.97 -14.38
#